data_AF-A0A948DMH3-F1
#
_entry.id   AF-A0A948DMH3-F1
#
_cell.length_a   1.000
_cell.length_b   1.000
_cell.length_c   1.000
_cell.angle_alpha   90.00
_cell.angle_beta   90.00
_cell.angle_gamma   90.00
#
_symmetry.space_group_name_H-M   'P 1'
#
loop_
_entity.id
_entity.type
_entity.pdbx_description
1 polymer ?
#
loop_
_entity_poly.entity_id
_entity_poly.type
_entity_poly.pdbx_seq_one_letter_code
_entity_poly.pdbx_strand_id
1 'polypeptide(L)' 'MINKAILVGRLGADPEVRYTPDGAMVTNFRIATDEQWKDKSGERVQKTEWHKIVTFGKLAEI' A
#
# COMPACT_ATOMS: atom_id res chain seq x y z
N MET A 1 7.49 -1.21 -22.33
CA MET A 1 6.32 -0.69 -21.58
C MET A 1 6.76 -0.27 -20.19
N ILE A 2 6.16 0.77 -19.63
CA ILE A 2 6.47 1.26 -18.28
C ILE A 2 5.28 0.94 -17.37
N ASN A 3 5.55 0.29 -16.24
CA ASN A 3 4.61 0.17 -15.14
C ASN A 3 5.18 0.94 -13.95
N LYS A 4 4.50 2.02 -13.54
CA LYS A 4 4.91 2.89 -12.44
C LYS A 4 3.66 3.29 -11.65
N ALA A 5 3.73 3.13 -10.34
CA ALA A 5 2.73 3.61 -9.39
C ALA A 5 3.39 4.53 -8.36
N ILE A 6 2.71 5.60 -7.97
CA ILE A 6 3.07 6.47 -6.85
C ILE A 6 1.85 6.50 -5.93
N LEU A 7 2.01 6.02 -4.69
CA LEU A 7 0.93 5.93 -3.72
C LEU A 7 1.29 6.77 -2.49
N VAL A 8 0.32 7.55 -2.01
CA VAL A 8 0.45 8.35 -0.79
C VAL A 8 -0.74 8.01 0.09
N GLY A 9 -0.48 7.42 1.26
CA GLY A 9 -1.52 6.90 2.14
C GLY A 9 -1.03 6.69 3.56
N ARG A 10 -1.88 6.08 4.37
CA ARG A 10 -1.58 5.76 5.79
C ARG A 10 -1.41 4.27 5.99
N LEU A 11 -0.50 3.85 6.86
CA LEU A 11 -0.37 2.44 7.25
C LEU A 11 -1.65 1.96 7.95
N GLY A 12 -2.12 0.77 7.58
CA GLY A 12 -3.28 0.14 8.23
C GLY A 12 -2.96 -0.65 9.48
N ALA A 13 -1.70 -1.04 9.64
CA ALA A 13 -1.14 -1.79 10.76
C ALA A 13 0.39 -1.70 10.68
N ASP A 14 1.06 -2.18 11.72
CA ASP A 14 2.52 -2.31 11.73
C ASP A 14 2.98 -3.25 10.59
N PRO A 15 4.11 -2.93 9.90
CA PRO A 15 4.68 -3.80 8.89
C PRO A 15 5.09 -5.17 9.43
N GLU A 16 4.93 -6.21 8.62
CA GLU A 16 5.28 -7.59 8.96
C GLU A 16 6.52 -8.04 8.20
N VAL A 17 7.58 -8.38 8.94
CA VAL A 17 8.83 -8.92 8.40
C VAL A 17 8.73 -10.44 8.26
N ARG A 18 9.10 -10.95 7.09
CA ARG A 18 9.18 -12.38 6.76
C ARG A 18 10.47 -12.68 6.03
N TYR A 19 10.81 -13.96 5.94
CA TYR A 19 11.94 -14.45 5.17
C TYR A 19 11.45 -15.42 4.11
N THR A 20 11.99 -15.32 2.90
CA THR A 20 11.76 -16.28 1.82
C THR A 20 12.51 -17.59 2.11
N PRO A 21 12.20 -18.69 1.41
CA PRO A 21 12.90 -19.97 1.60
C PRO A 21 14.41 -19.92 1.36
N ASP A 22 14.87 -19.01 0.50
CA ASP A 22 16.28 -18.71 0.23
C ASP A 22 16.90 -17.71 1.22
N GLY A 23 16.16 -17.30 2.27
CA GLY A 23 16.66 -16.48 3.37
C GLY A 23 16.61 -14.97 3.12
N ALA A 24 16.05 -14.50 2.01
CA ALA A 24 15.91 -13.08 1.74
C ALA A 24 14.80 -12.47 2.60
N MET A 25 15.08 -11.31 3.20
CA MET A 25 14.09 -10.60 3.99
C MET A 25 13.06 -9.88 3.11
N VAL A 26 11.80 -9.95 3.51
CA VAL A 26 10.64 -9.36 2.86
C VAL A 26 9.79 -8.66 3.91
N THR A 27 9.41 -7.40 3.66
CA THR A 27 8.53 -6.65 4.55
C THR A 27 7.21 -6.39 3.85
N ASN A 28 6.12 -6.82 4.47
CA ASN A 28 4.77 -6.67 3.95
C ASN A 28 4.03 -5.60 4.76
N PHE A 29 3.38 -4.67 4.07
CA PHE A 29 2.51 -3.70 4.72
C PHE A 29 1.33 -3.34 3.85
N ARG A 30 0.32 -2.72 4.46
CA ARG A 30 -0.87 -2.25 3.77
C ARG A 30 -1.04 -0.76 3.98
N ILE A 31 -1.35 -0.04 2.91
CA ILE A 31 -1.68 1.39 2.98
C ILE A 31 -3.11 1.64 2.53
N ALA A 32 -3.75 2.59 3.21
CA ALA A 32 -5.05 3.14 2.86
C ALA A 32 -4.85 4.45 2.10
N THR A 33 -5.48 4.57 0.93
CA THR A 33 -5.58 5.83 0.16
C THR A 33 -7.04 6.24 0.10
N ASP A 34 -7.34 7.52 0.32
CA ASP A 34 -8.70 8.03 0.31
C ASP A 34 -8.95 8.83 -0.97
N GLU A 35 -10.05 8.50 -1.67
CA GLU A 35 -10.57 9.31 -2.77
C GLU A 35 -11.87 9.98 -2.31
N GLN A 36 -11.99 11.29 -2.56
CA GLN A 36 -13.21 12.05 -2.31
C GLN A 36 -13.71 12.67 -3.61
N TRP A 37 -14.95 12.37 -3.98
CA TRP A 37 -15.61 12.96 -5.14
C TRP A 37 -17.07 13.28 -4.83
N LYS A 38 -17.70 14.08 -5.70
CA LYS A 38 -19.15 14.28 -5.67
C LYS A 38 -19.81 13.29 -6.61
N ASP A 39 -20.81 12.58 -6.12
CA ASP A 39 -21.61 11.68 -6.94
C ASP A 39 -22.64 12.45 -7.81
N LYS A 40 -23.44 11.71 -8.58
CA LYS A 40 -24.48 12.29 -9.44
C LYS A 40 -25.63 12.95 -8.66
N SER A 41 -25.78 12.62 -7.39
CA SER A 41 -26.78 13.19 -6.46
C SER A 41 -26.27 14.48 -5.81
N GLY A 42 -24.99 14.81 -5.99
CA GLY A 42 -24.33 15.99 -5.40
C GLY A 42 -23.78 15.75 -4.00
N GLU A 43 -23.87 14.52 -3.48
CA GLU A 43 -23.33 14.15 -2.18
C GLU A 43 -21.82 13.89 -2.27
N ARG A 44 -21.09 14.26 -1.21
CA ARG A 44 -19.66 13.94 -1.09
C ARG A 44 -19.52 12.49 -0.68
N VAL A 45 -18.94 11.68 -1.55
CA VAL A 45 -18.59 10.29 -1.26
C VAL A 45 -17.11 10.22 -0.94
N GLN A 46 -16.76 9.50 0.13
CA GLN A 46 -15.39 9.11 0.43
C GLN A 46 -15.27 7.60 0.26
N LYS A 47 -14.25 7.16 -0.47
CA LYS A 47 -13.91 5.74 -0.61
C LYS A 47 -12.45 5.54 -0.25
N THR A 48 -12.22 4.57 0.61
CA THR A 48 -10.88 4.13 0.98
C THR A 48 -10.49 2.91 0.15
N GLU A 49 -9.32 2.97 -0.47
CA GLU A 49 -8.71 1.87 -1.20
C GLU A 49 -7.51 1.31 -0.42
N TRP A 50 -7.43 -0.01 -0.36
CA TRP A 50 -6.38 -0.73 0.37
C TRP A 50 -5.38 -1.36 -0.58
N HIS A 51 -4.12 -0.99 -0.43
CA HIS A 51 -3.02 -1.50 -1.24
C HIS A 51 -2.12 -2.39 -0.37
N LYS A 52 -1.80 -3.59 -0.85
CA LYS A 52 -0.82 -4.48 -0.22
C LYS A 52 0.53 -4.30 -0.92
N ILE A 53 1.55 -3.93 -0.15
CA ILE A 53 2.90 -3.67 -0.63
C ILE A 53 3.84 -4.75 -0.09
N VAL A 54 4.72 -5.23 -0.96
CA VAL A 54 5.76 -6.20 -0.64
C VAL A 54 7.09 -5.56 -1.01
N THR A 55 7.98 -5.38 -0.04
CA THR A 55 9.34 -4.87 -0.29
C THR A 55 10.36 -5.98 -0.14
N PHE A 56 11.45 -5.87 -0.89
CA PHE A 56 12.53 -6.87 -0.97
C PHE A 56 13.88 -6.20 -0.76
N GLY A 57 14.87 -6.97 -0.30
CA GLY A 57 16.26 -6.53 -0.15
C GLY A 57 16.38 -5.33 0.79
N LYS A 58 17.19 -4.33 0.42
CA LYS A 58 17.40 -3.13 1.26
C LYS A 58 16.12 -2.36 1.61
N LEU A 59 15.09 -2.41 0.76
CA LEU A 59 13.79 -1.79 1.06
C LEU A 59 12.96 -2.56 2.08
N ALA A 60 13.30 -3.83 2.35
CA ALA A 60 12.70 -4.59 3.43
C ALA A 60 13.36 -4.27 4.79
N GLU A 61 14.60 -3.76 4.79
CA GLU A 61 15.41 -3.46 5.98
C GLU A 61 15.13 -2.10 6.62
N ILE A 62 14.44 -1.21 5.90
CA ILE A 62 14.12 0.17 6.32
C ILE A 62 12.71 0.20 6.90
#